data_AF-A0A699U7K8-F1
#
_entry.id   AF-A0A699U7K8-F1
#
_cell.length_a   1.000
_cell.length_b   1.000
_cell.length_c   1.000
_cell.angle_alpha   90.00
_cell.angle_beta   90.00
_cell.angle_gamma   90.00
#
_symmetry.space_group_name_H-M   'P 1'
#
loop_
_entity.id
_entity.type
_entity.pdbx_description
1 polymer ?
#
loop_
_entity_poly.entity_id
_entity_poly.type
_entity_poly.pdbx_seq_one_letter_code
_entity_poly.pdbx_strand_id
1 'polypeptide(L)'
;MKDKFQMSSMGKLTFFLGLQVKQKKDGIFIHQDKYVADILRKFRLSEGKSASTPIDTEKHLLKDSDGEDVDVHTYRSMIGSLMYLTSSRPDIMFAVCTCDTP
;
A
#
# COMPACT_ATOMS: atom_id res chain seq x y z
N MET A 1 8.65 23.03 -28.41
CA MET A 1 7.70 22.31 -27.53
C MET A 1 6.83 23.27 -26.69
N LYS A 2 7.34 24.45 -26.29
CA LYS A 2 6.56 25.46 -25.55
C LYS A 2 5.43 26.13 -26.34
N ASP A 3 5.48 26.16 -27.68
CA ASP A 3 4.45 26.82 -28.50
C ASP A 3 3.21 25.97 -28.82
N LYS A 4 3.23 24.66 -28.52
CA LYS A 4 2.12 23.75 -28.87
C LYS A 4 1.21 23.40 -27.69
N PHE A 5 1.68 23.57 -26.46
CA PHE A 5 0.92 23.21 -25.26
C PHE A 5 1.21 24.20 -24.15
N GLN A 6 0.17 24.90 -23.70
CA GLN A 6 0.26 25.68 -22.47
C GLN A 6 0.33 24.70 -21.29
N MET A 7 1.44 24.74 -20.55
CA MET A 7 1.60 24.03 -19.28
C MET A 7 1.59 25.05 -18.14
N SER A 8 0.70 24.86 -17.18
CA SER A 8 0.73 25.59 -15.91
C SER A 8 1.57 24.81 -14.89
N SER A 9 2.41 25.53 -14.13
CA SER A 9 3.08 24.95 -12.97
C SER A 9 2.10 24.96 -11.79
N MET A 10 1.78 23.79 -11.24
CA MET A 10 0.89 23.65 -10.08
C MET A 10 1.61 23.84 -8.73
N GLY A 11 2.83 24.36 -8.75
CA GLY A 11 3.65 24.53 -7.55
C GLY A 11 4.37 23.25 -7.12
N LYS A 12 4.72 23.15 -5.83
CA LYS A 12 5.49 22.02 -5.30
C LYS A 12 4.60 20.78 -5.16
N LEU A 13 5.11 19.64 -5.64
CA LEU A 13 4.51 18.33 -5.40
C LEU A 13 4.49 18.01 -3.90
N THR A 14 3.30 17.84 -3.33
CA THR A 14 3.06 17.48 -1.93
C THR A 14 2.46 16.09 -1.76
N PHE A 15 1.74 15.60 -2.77
CA PHE A 15 1.14 14.28 -2.80
C PHE A 15 1.21 13.70 -4.21
N PHE A 16 1.53 12.41 -4.31
CA PHE A 16 1.47 11.68 -5.57
C PHE A 16 1.12 10.22 -5.30
N LEU A 17 -0.02 9.76 -5.82
CA LEU A 17 -0.43 8.35 -5.76
C LEU A 17 -0.43 7.76 -4.34
N GLY A 18 -0.75 8.55 -3.31
CA GLY A 18 -0.71 8.12 -1.90
C GLY A 18 0.64 8.36 -1.20
N LEU A 19 1.69 8.71 -1.94
CA LEU A 19 2.96 9.16 -1.40
C LEU A 19 2.87 10.62 -0.99
N GLN A 20 3.22 10.91 0.26
CA GLN A 20 3.40 12.27 0.76
C GLN A 20 4.83 12.74 0.51
N VAL A 21 4.97 13.86 -0.18
CA VAL A 21 6.26 14.43 -0.59
C VAL A 21 6.54 15.71 0.19
N LYS A 22 7.64 15.73 0.93
CA LYS A 22 8.15 16.89 1.66
C LYS A 22 9.48 17.31 1.05
N GLN A 23 9.45 18.38 0.25
CA GLN A 23 10.64 18.94 -0.39
C GLN A 23 11.31 19.94 0.56
N LYS A 24 12.52 19.62 1.03
CA LYS A 24 13.35 20.47 1.87
C LYS A 24 14.60 20.91 1.09
N LYS A 25 15.44 21.76 1.69
CA LYS A 25 16.67 22.26 1.05
C LYS A 25 17.73 21.16 0.89
N ASP A 26 17.73 20.20 1.81
CA ASP A 26 18.64 19.06 1.92
C ASP A 26 18.17 17.81 1.15
N GLY A 27 16.96 17.82 0.59
CA GLY A 27 16.45 16.70 -0.21
C GLY A 27 14.93 16.58 -0.21
N ILE A 28 14.46 15.44 -0.70
CA ILE A 28 13.04 15.10 -0.79
C ILE A 28 12.76 13.94 0.16
N PHE A 29 11.83 14.16 1.09
CA PHE A 29 11.34 13.14 2.00
C PHE A 29 10.01 12.59 1.48
N ILE A 30 9.91 11.27 1.36
CA ILE A 30 8.71 10.56 0.93
C ILE A 30 8.23 9.69 2.09
N HIS A 31 6.94 9.75 2.41
CA HIS A 31 6.30 8.93 3.45
C HIS A 31 4.89 8.54 3.02
N GLN A 32 4.30 7.53 3.68
CA GLN A 32 3.07 6.88 3.24
C GLN A 32 2.01 6.76 4.32
N ASP A 33 2.23 7.39 5.48
CA ASP A 33 1.41 7.21 6.67
C ASP A 33 -0.08 7.44 6.37
N LYS A 34 -0.39 8.46 5.55
CA LYS A 34 -1.76 8.71 5.11
C LYS A 34 -2.34 7.56 4.28
N TYR A 35 -1.59 7.04 3.31
CA TYR A 35 -2.06 5.96 2.44
C TYR A 35 -2.30 4.68 3.24
N VAL A 36 -1.40 4.34 4.16
CA VAL A 36 -1.57 3.21 5.09
C VAL A 36 -2.85 3.38 5.92
N ALA A 37 -3.03 4.55 6.54
CA ALA A 37 -4.23 4.83 7.33
C ALA A 37 -5.52 4.78 6.49
N ASP A 38 -5.48 5.29 5.26
CA ASP A 38 -6.62 5.28 4.34
C ASP A 38 -6.99 3.86 3.91
N ILE A 39 -6.02 2.98 3.64
CA ILE A 39 -6.26 1.55 3.32
C ILE A 39 -6.85 0.82 4.53
N LEU A 40 -6.24 0.98 5.70
CA LEU A 40 -6.73 0.32 6.93
C LEU A 40 -8.17 0.72 7.22
N ARG A 41 -8.50 2.02 7.09
CA ARG A 41 -9.88 2.50 7.24
C ARG A 41 -10.80 1.94 6.17
N LYS A 42 -10.38 1.93 4.90
CA LYS A 42 -11.17 1.42 3.77
C LYS A 42 -11.62 -0.02 3.99
N PHE A 43 -10.74 -0.86 4.56
CA PHE A 43 -11.00 -2.27 4.79
C PHE A 43 -11.42 -2.60 6.23
N ARG A 44 -11.72 -1.58 7.05
CA ARG A 44 -12.16 -1.72 8.46
C ARG A 44 -11.13 -2.43 9.35
N LEU A 45 -9.85 -2.24 9.06
CA LEU A 45 -8.71 -2.79 9.79
C LEU A 45 -8.01 -1.75 10.70
N SER A 46 -8.62 -0.57 10.91
CA SER A 46 -8.04 0.51 11.72
C SER A 46 -7.76 0.10 13.18
N GLU A 47 -8.61 -0.74 13.75
CA GLU A 47 -8.47 -1.27 15.12
C GLU A 47 -7.72 -2.62 15.14
N GLY A 48 -7.12 -3.01 14.01
CA GLY A 48 -6.35 -4.23 13.88
C GLY A 48 -5.13 -4.20 14.80
N LYS A 49 -4.89 -5.30 15.52
CA LYS A 49 -3.71 -5.43 16.36
C LYS A 49 -2.46 -5.46 15.48
N SER A 50 -1.46 -4.66 15.84
CA SER A 50 -0.15 -4.76 15.23
C SER A 50 0.46 -6.12 15.57
N ALA A 51 0.92 -6.84 14.55
CA ALA A 51 1.74 -8.02 14.73
C ALA A 51 3.21 -7.60 14.84
N SER A 52 3.91 -8.10 15.85
CA SER A 52 5.35 -7.85 16.04
C SER A 52 6.22 -8.66 15.09
N THR A 53 5.68 -9.76 14.57
CA THR A 53 6.34 -10.63 13.60
C THR A 53 5.70 -10.46 12.23
N PRO A 54 6.49 -10.53 11.15
CA PRO A 54 5.97 -10.82 9.82
C PRO A 54 4.99 -11.99 9.84
N ILE A 55 4.10 -12.01 8.85
CA ILE A 55 3.20 -13.14 8.58
C ILE A 55 4.00 -14.45 8.52
N ASP A 56 3.48 -15.50 9.16
CA ASP A 56 4.11 -16.81 9.25
C ASP A 56 4.13 -17.48 7.87
N THR A 57 5.31 -17.82 7.37
CA THR A 57 5.52 -18.43 6.05
C THR A 57 5.22 -19.93 6.03
N GLU A 58 5.14 -20.59 7.19
CA GLU A 58 5.03 -22.06 7.27
C GLU A 58 3.58 -22.56 7.31
N LYS A 59 2.59 -21.66 7.44
CA LYS A 59 1.18 -22.03 7.46
C LYS A 59 0.58 -21.95 6.06
N HIS A 60 0.40 -23.12 5.44
CA HIS A 60 -0.46 -23.24 4.27
C HIS A 60 -1.85 -22.68 4.59
N LEU A 61 -2.28 -21.70 3.80
CA LEU A 61 -3.65 -21.21 3.81
C LEU A 61 -4.56 -22.36 3.33
N LEU A 62 -5.24 -23.00 4.27
CA LEU A 62 -6.22 -24.03 3.96
C LEU A 62 -7.53 -23.35 3.57
N LYS A 63 -8.24 -23.97 2.62
CA LYS A 63 -9.60 -23.56 2.29
C LYS A 63 -10.47 -23.82 3.52
N ASP A 64 -11.12 -22.77 4.02
CA ASP A 64 -12.18 -22.90 5.01
C ASP A 64 -13.45 -23.38 4.30
N SER A 65 -13.92 -24.59 4.61
CA SER A 65 -15.14 -25.16 4.05
C SER A 65 -16.40 -24.49 4.59
N ASP A 66 -16.32 -23.92 5.79
CA ASP A 66 -17.43 -23.26 6.49
C ASP A 66 -17.30 -21.72 6.43
N GLY A 67 -16.30 -21.21 5.72
CA GLY A 67 -16.02 -19.80 5.58
C GLY A 67 -17.07 -19.06 4.74
N GLU A 68 -17.34 -17.81 5.11
CA GLU A 68 -18.20 -16.91 4.33
C GLU A 68 -17.52 -16.56 3.00
N ASP A 69 -18.33 -16.47 1.93
CA ASP A 69 -17.83 -16.05 0.63
C ASP A 69 -17.36 -14.59 0.68
N VAL A 70 -16.19 -14.33 0.10
CA VAL A 70 -15.61 -13.00 0.08
C VAL A 70 -15.93 -12.33 -1.25
N ASP A 71 -16.47 -11.11 -1.20
CA ASP A 71 -16.68 -10.32 -2.41
C ASP A 71 -15.36 -10.18 -3.20
N VAL A 72 -15.37 -10.72 -4.42
CA VAL A 72 -14.19 -10.80 -5.30
C VAL A 72 -13.60 -9.41 -5.57
N HIS A 73 -14.45 -8.39 -5.69
CA HIS A 73 -13.99 -7.01 -5.92
C HIS A 73 -13.25 -6.45 -4.71
N THR A 74 -13.77 -6.68 -3.52
CA THR A 74 -13.14 -6.29 -2.25
C THR A 74 -11.81 -7.00 -2.07
N TYR A 75 -11.77 -8.32 -2.28
CA TYR A 75 -10.53 -9.10 -2.20
C TYR A 75 -9.46 -8.60 -3.17
N ARG A 76 -9.81 -8.44 -4.45
CA ARG A 76 -8.89 -7.93 -5.47
C ARG A 76 -8.42 -6.50 -5.14
N SER A 77 -9.30 -5.67 -4.57
CA SER A 77 -8.92 -4.33 -4.12
C SER A 77 -7.97 -4.35 -2.92
N MET A 78 -8.09 -5.29 -1.99
CA MET A 78 -7.16 -5.45 -0.87
C MET A 78 -5.78 -5.83 -1.39
N ILE A 79 -5.71 -6.90 -2.22
CA ILE A 79 -4.45 -7.38 -2.80
C ILE A 79 -3.76 -6.29 -3.63
N GLY A 80 -4.51 -5.55 -4.46
CA GLY A 80 -3.96 -4.41 -5.22
C GLY A 80 -3.38 -3.30 -4.33
N SER A 81 -4.05 -2.99 -3.22
CA SER A 81 -3.56 -1.97 -2.27
C SER A 81 -2.29 -2.44 -1.55
N LEU A 82 -2.22 -3.72 -1.18
CA LEU A 82 -1.05 -4.33 -0.54
C LEU A 82 0.15 -4.42 -1.48
N MET A 83 -0.06 -4.82 -2.75
CA MET A 83 1.00 -4.82 -3.77
C MET A 83 1.57 -3.42 -4.01
N TYR A 84 0.72 -2.40 -4.04
CA TYR A 84 1.21 -1.03 -4.18
C TYR A 84 2.03 -0.59 -2.96
N LEU A 85 1.57 -0.93 -1.75
CA LEU A 85 2.29 -0.63 -0.51
C LEU A 85 3.68 -1.30 -0.47
N THR A 86 3.76 -2.59 -0.78
CA THR A 86 5.03 -3.35 -0.80
C THR A 86 5.99 -2.88 -1.88
N SER A 87 5.50 -2.47 -3.06
CA SER A 87 6.33 -1.96 -4.15
C SER A 87 7.09 -0.67 -3.80
N SER A 88 6.61 0.06 -2.80
CA SER A 88 7.12 1.37 -2.42
C SER A 88 7.73 1.41 -1.01
N ARG A 89 7.59 0.31 -0.25
CA ARG A 89 8.21 0.07 1.07
C ARG A 89 9.01 -1.25 1.04
N PRO A 90 10.27 -1.22 0.59
CA PRO A 90 11.08 -2.44 0.48
C PRO A 90 11.34 -3.14 1.82
N ASP A 91 11.21 -2.42 2.93
CA ASP A 91 11.35 -2.95 4.30
C ASP A 91 10.26 -3.98 4.68
N ILE A 92 9.09 -3.92 4.06
CA ILE A 92 8.01 -4.91 4.27
C ILE A 92 7.83 -5.86 3.07
N MET A 93 8.47 -5.56 1.94
CA MET A 93 8.30 -6.33 0.70
C MET A 93 8.68 -7.80 0.87
N PHE A 94 9.83 -8.08 1.49
CA PHE A 94 10.31 -9.44 1.68
C PHE A 94 9.34 -10.28 2.53
N ALA A 95 8.87 -9.71 3.64
CA ALA A 95 7.91 -10.36 4.55
C ALA A 95 6.58 -10.73 3.89
N VAL A 96 6.11 -9.92 2.93
CA VAL A 96 4.85 -10.17 2.23
C VAL A 96 5.04 -11.15 1.07
N CYS A 97 6.11 -11.00 0.27
CA CYS A 97 6.36 -11.84 -0.89
C CYS A 97 6.59 -13.33 -0.55
N THR A 98 7.16 -13.63 0.62
CA THR A 98 7.37 -15.02 1.07
C THR A 98 6.07 -15.76 1.39
N CYS A 99 4.93 -15.07 1.49
CA CYS A 99 3.62 -15.69 1.66
C CYS A 99 2.91 -16.02 0.34
N ASP A 100 3.39 -15.46 -0.77
CA ASP A 100 2.83 -15.71 -2.11
C ASP A 100 3.56 -16.85 -2.85
N THR A 101 4.65 -17.38 -2.29
CA THR A 101 5.38 -18.52 -2.87
C THR A 101 4.84 -19.85 -2.29
N PRO A 102 4.29 -20.75 -3.14
CA PRO A 102 3.87 -22.08 -2.73
C PRO A 102 5.05 -23.01 -2.38
#